data_AF-A0A1H9XSW0-F1
#
_entry.id   AF-A0A1H9XSW0-F1
#
_cell.length_a   1.000
_cell.length_b   1.000
_cell.length_c   1.000
_cell.angle_alpha   90.00
_cell.angle_beta   90.00
_cell.angle_gamma   90.00
#
_symmetry.space_group_name_H-M   'P 1'
#
loop_
_entity.id
_entity.type
_entity.pdbx_description
1 polymer ?
#
loop_
_entity_poly.entity_id
_entity_poly.type
_entity_poly.pdbx_seq_one_letter_code
_entity_poly.pdbx_strand_id
1 'polypeptide(L)'
;MTQYDATILDLARLRQFAQRVARQTTVRPSPEMTHQVSKSVPSTETRRAGFLGMRTEIVHTTKSVRVNEQVIGPYWILHSTNHHIETHARGKYTEYHEQNYWVLRTDGSLWTIWCWEEFTRWTDSTTRLETDRTAKEMTEDKVVRLDFADRSMEQGTHGRGTKIWGDREPGRRIHHAKGVGLSKALKSLLGT
;
A
#
# COMPACT_ATOMS: atom_id res chain seq x y z
N MET A 1 -3.61 29.31 -19.04
CA MET A 1 -3.58 27.88 -19.41
C MET A 1 -2.15 27.54 -19.80
N THR A 2 -1.52 26.54 -19.19
CA THR A 2 -0.14 26.15 -19.50
C THR A 2 -0.11 25.07 -20.59
N GLN A 3 1.01 24.93 -21.30
CA GLN A 3 1.18 23.96 -22.38
C GLN A 3 0.81 22.52 -21.96
N TYR A 4 1.16 22.13 -20.74
CA TYR A 4 0.84 20.83 -20.14
C TYR A 4 -0.67 20.61 -19.99
N ASP A 5 -1.41 21.64 -19.58
CA ASP A 5 -2.85 21.52 -19.29
C ASP A 5 -3.64 21.20 -20.57
N ALA A 6 -3.16 21.73 -21.71
CA ALA A 6 -3.64 21.46 -23.06
C ALA A 6 -3.26 20.07 -23.61
N THR A 7 -2.36 19.33 -22.95
CA THR A 7 -2.04 17.96 -23.38
C THR A 7 -3.11 16.98 -22.94
N ILE A 8 -3.40 15.99 -23.79
CA ILE A 8 -4.33 14.89 -23.51
C ILE A 8 -3.51 13.67 -23.08
N LEU A 9 -3.98 12.96 -22.05
CA LEU A 9 -3.35 11.74 -21.58
C LEU A 9 -3.79 10.54 -22.44
N ASP A 10 -2.89 9.96 -23.22
CA ASP A 10 -3.16 8.76 -24.00
C ASP A 10 -2.95 7.49 -23.13
N LEU A 11 -3.95 7.20 -22.28
CA LEU A 11 -3.95 6.01 -21.42
C LEU A 11 -3.85 4.70 -22.22
N ALA A 12 -4.45 4.63 -23.41
CA ALA A 12 -4.47 3.41 -24.23
C ALA A 12 -3.04 3.06 -24.69
N ARG A 13 -2.31 4.04 -25.21
CA ARG A 13 -0.91 3.89 -25.61
C ARG A 13 0.01 3.62 -24.41
N LEU A 14 -0.24 4.23 -23.26
CA LEU A 14 0.53 3.97 -22.04
C LEU A 14 0.34 2.52 -21.55
N ARG A 15 -0.90 2.02 -21.53
CA ARG A 15 -1.21 0.61 -21.20
C ARG A 15 -0.56 -0.36 -22.20
N GLN A 16 -0.64 -0.09 -23.51
CA GLN A 16 0.06 -0.90 -24.53
C GLN A 16 1.58 -0.90 -24.34
N PHE A 17 2.17 0.24 -23.98
CA PHE A 17 3.60 0.32 -23.70
C PHE A 17 3.97 -0.45 -22.42
N ALA A 18 3.18 -0.34 -21.35
CA ALA A 18 3.34 -1.11 -20.12
C ALA A 18 3.28 -2.62 -20.35
N GLN A 19 2.31 -3.10 -21.15
CA GLN A 19 2.23 -4.50 -21.59
C GLN A 19 3.42 -4.95 -22.43
N ARG A 20 4.05 -4.04 -23.20
CA ARG A 20 5.29 -4.35 -23.91
C ARG A 20 6.46 -4.45 -22.93
N VAL A 21 6.58 -3.52 -21.98
CA VAL A 21 7.63 -3.51 -20.96
C VAL A 21 7.59 -4.76 -20.09
N ALA A 22 6.42 -5.17 -19.59
CA ALA A 22 6.28 -6.38 -18.76
C ALA A 22 6.73 -7.68 -19.48
N ARG A 23 6.66 -7.71 -20.82
CA ARG A 23 7.13 -8.83 -21.66
C ARG A 23 8.61 -8.75 -22.05
N GLN A 24 9.24 -7.58 -21.91
CA GLN A 24 10.61 -7.31 -22.41
C GLN A 24 11.61 -7.02 -21.29
N THR A 25 11.15 -6.63 -20.11
CA THR A 25 12.00 -6.38 -18.94
C THR A 25 12.71 -7.66 -18.51
N THR A 26 14.02 -7.54 -18.27
CA THR A 26 14.85 -8.58 -17.65
C THR A 26 15.00 -8.38 -16.14
N VAL A 27 14.51 -7.24 -15.61
CA VAL A 27 14.52 -6.95 -14.17
C VAL A 27 13.62 -7.96 -13.47
N ARG A 28 14.11 -8.59 -12.40
CA ARG A 28 13.29 -9.50 -11.58
C ARG A 28 12.18 -8.70 -10.85
N PRO A 29 10.90 -9.09 -10.93
CA PRO A 29 9.85 -8.44 -10.16
C PRO A 29 10.01 -8.71 -8.66
N SER A 30 9.49 -7.79 -7.85
CA SER A 30 9.22 -8.05 -6.44
C SER A 30 8.26 -9.24 -6.30
N PRO A 31 8.35 -10.01 -5.20
CA PRO A 31 7.37 -11.06 -4.90
C PRO A 31 5.97 -10.47 -4.74
N GLU A 32 4.96 -11.34 -4.73
CA GLU A 32 3.60 -10.94 -4.40
C GLU A 32 3.52 -10.27 -3.01
N MET A 33 2.57 -9.34 -2.87
CA MET A 33 2.26 -8.73 -1.58
C MET A 33 1.01 -9.40 -1.01
N THR A 34 1.05 -9.73 0.29
CA THR A 34 -0.09 -10.26 1.04
C THR A 34 -0.39 -9.37 2.25
N HIS A 35 -1.59 -9.49 2.81
CA HIS A 35 -1.93 -8.98 4.15
C HIS A 35 -2.51 -10.10 5.02
N GLN A 36 -2.50 -9.92 6.34
CA GLN A 36 -3.16 -10.86 7.25
C GLN A 36 -4.61 -10.45 7.49
N VAL A 37 -5.54 -11.37 7.25
CA VAL A 37 -6.96 -11.21 7.57
C VAL A 37 -7.41 -12.30 8.54
N SER A 38 -8.27 -11.90 9.48
CA SER A 38 -8.96 -12.81 10.39
C SER A 38 -10.21 -13.37 9.71
N LYS A 39 -10.20 -14.66 9.36
CA LYS A 39 -11.37 -15.34 8.80
C LYS A 39 -12.04 -16.22 9.85
N SER A 40 -13.37 -16.13 9.89
CA SER A 40 -14.23 -16.99 10.70
C SER A 40 -14.33 -18.37 10.05
N VAL A 41 -13.77 -19.39 10.70
CA VAL A 41 -13.79 -20.78 10.23
C VAL A 41 -14.68 -21.61 11.17
N PRO A 42 -15.62 -22.42 10.64
CA PRO A 42 -16.37 -23.37 11.44
C PRO A 42 -15.42 -24.33 12.17
N SER A 43 -15.68 -24.56 13.45
CA SER A 43 -14.91 -25.46 14.29
C SER A 43 -15.84 -26.26 15.18
N THR A 44 -15.41 -27.44 15.61
CA THR A 44 -16.15 -28.28 16.53
C THR A 44 -15.37 -28.40 17.83
N GLU A 45 -16.02 -28.06 18.94
CA GLU A 45 -15.46 -28.17 20.28
C GLU A 45 -16.26 -29.16 21.11
N THR A 46 -15.54 -29.89 21.95
CA THR A 46 -16.12 -30.93 22.80
C THR A 46 -16.26 -30.37 24.21
N ARG A 47 -17.49 -30.11 24.67
CA ARG A 47 -17.76 -29.67 26.06
C ARG A 47 -18.30 -30.82 26.90
N ARG A 48 -18.01 -30.78 28.21
CA ARG A 48 -18.72 -31.60 29.20
C ARG A 48 -19.97 -30.87 29.68
N ALA A 49 -21.07 -31.60 29.83
CA ALA A 49 -22.39 -31.09 30.18
C ALA A 49 -23.13 -32.04 31.15
N GLY A 50 -24.21 -31.54 31.74
CA GLY A 50 -25.03 -32.27 32.72
C GLY A 50 -24.43 -32.34 34.13
N PHE A 51 -25.17 -32.96 35.06
CA PHE A 51 -24.71 -33.17 36.44
C PHE A 51 -23.40 -33.95 36.46
N LEU A 52 -22.40 -33.43 37.19
CA LEU A 52 -21.01 -33.93 37.26
C LEU A 52 -20.27 -34.03 35.90
N GLY A 53 -20.77 -33.38 34.84
CA GLY A 53 -20.10 -33.36 33.52
C GLY A 53 -20.04 -34.72 32.83
N MET A 54 -20.96 -35.63 33.15
CA MET A 54 -20.99 -37.02 32.64
C MET A 54 -21.44 -37.14 31.17
N ARG A 55 -21.91 -36.06 30.54
CA ARG A 55 -22.22 -36.04 29.11
C ARG A 55 -21.19 -35.24 28.33
N THR A 56 -20.87 -35.73 27.14
CA THR A 56 -19.98 -35.05 26.19
C THR A 56 -20.82 -34.55 25.03
N GLU A 57 -20.84 -33.24 24.82
CA GLU A 57 -21.57 -32.57 23.74
C GLU A 57 -20.59 -32.00 22.72
N ILE A 58 -20.87 -32.25 21.44
CA ILE A 58 -20.18 -31.63 20.31
C ILE A 58 -20.88 -30.30 20.02
N VAL A 59 -20.16 -29.20 20.14
CA VAL A 59 -20.66 -27.84 19.89
C VAL A 59 -20.01 -27.30 18.63
N HIS A 60 -20.83 -26.90 17.66
CA HIS A 60 -20.37 -26.12 16.52
C HIS A 60 -20.11 -24.68 16.98
N THR A 61 -18.86 -24.25 16.84
CA THR A 61 -18.38 -22.90 17.17
C THR A 61 -17.70 -22.29 15.96
N THR A 62 -17.34 -21.01 16.05
CA THR A 62 -16.59 -20.29 15.03
C THR A 62 -15.26 -19.85 15.61
N LYS A 63 -14.15 -20.23 14.96
CA LYS A 63 -12.81 -19.77 15.35
C LYS A 63 -12.30 -18.75 14.35
N SER A 64 -11.72 -17.67 14.87
CA SER A 64 -11.00 -16.70 14.06
C SER A 64 -9.60 -17.23 13.76
N VAL A 65 -9.30 -17.49 12.49
CA VAL A 65 -7.99 -17.93 12.02
C VAL A 65 -7.37 -16.81 11.19
N ARG A 66 -6.09 -16.49 11.47
CA ARG A 66 -5.33 -15.56 10.62
C ARG A 66 -4.87 -16.28 9.36
N VAL A 67 -5.21 -15.75 8.20
CA VAL A 67 -4.72 -16.23 6.91
C VAL A 67 -4.08 -15.07 6.14
N ASN A 68 -3.09 -15.40 5.31
CA ASN A 68 -2.54 -14.43 4.36
C ASN A 68 -3.44 -14.38 3.12
N GLU A 69 -3.86 -13.19 2.71
CA GLU A 69 -4.62 -12.95 1.48
C GLU A 69 -3.79 -12.10 0.52
N GLN A 70 -3.84 -12.43 -0.77
CA GLN A 70 -3.04 -11.78 -1.81
C GLN A 70 -3.61 -10.40 -2.13
N VAL A 71 -2.80 -9.36 -1.93
CA VAL A 71 -3.12 -7.96 -2.25
C VAL A 71 -2.81 -7.70 -3.73
N ILE A 72 -1.67 -8.19 -4.20
CA ILE A 72 -1.24 -8.11 -5.60
C ILE A 72 -0.21 -9.22 -5.89
N GLY A 73 -0.31 -9.84 -7.07
CA GLY A 73 0.72 -10.76 -7.57
C GLY A 73 2.05 -10.03 -7.89
N PRO A 74 3.10 -10.74 -8.37
CA PRO A 74 4.41 -10.16 -8.61
C PRO A 74 4.40 -8.89 -9.48
N TYR A 75 5.23 -7.91 -9.11
CA TYR A 75 5.20 -6.55 -9.66
C TYR A 75 6.57 -5.87 -9.67
N TRP A 76 6.72 -4.83 -10.49
CA TRP A 76 7.84 -3.90 -10.47
C TRP A 76 7.39 -2.54 -9.94
N ILE A 77 8.17 -1.94 -9.03
CA ILE A 77 7.92 -0.58 -8.55
C ILE A 77 8.41 0.42 -9.61
N LEU A 78 7.52 1.32 -10.01
CA LEU A 78 7.79 2.42 -10.94
C LEU A 78 8.07 3.74 -10.19
N HIS A 79 7.39 3.94 -9.08
CA HIS A 79 7.51 5.10 -8.19
C HIS A 79 6.93 4.73 -6.82
N SER A 80 7.38 5.42 -5.76
CA SER A 80 6.90 5.22 -4.39
C SER A 80 6.97 6.53 -3.61
N THR A 81 6.05 6.73 -2.68
CA THR A 81 6.09 7.81 -1.69
C THR A 81 5.87 7.26 -0.28
N ASN A 82 6.42 7.92 0.72
CA ASN A 82 6.29 7.63 2.14
C ASN A 82 5.66 8.82 2.87
N HIS A 83 4.93 8.54 3.94
CA HIS A 83 4.41 9.55 4.86
C HIS A 83 4.43 9.01 6.28
N HIS A 84 4.83 9.84 7.22
CA HIS A 84 4.98 9.47 8.62
C HIS A 84 4.34 10.54 9.51
N ILE A 85 3.66 10.07 10.54
CA ILE A 85 3.11 10.92 11.61
C ILE A 85 3.45 10.28 12.95
N GLU A 86 4.32 10.93 13.71
CA GLU A 86 4.59 10.59 15.11
C GLU A 86 3.79 11.53 16.01
N THR A 87 3.10 11.03 17.03
CA THR A 87 2.32 11.83 17.98
C THR A 87 2.50 11.36 19.42
N HIS A 88 2.82 12.31 20.31
CA HIS A 88 2.86 12.17 21.76
C HIS A 88 1.71 12.97 22.39
N ALA A 89 0.68 12.28 22.88
CA ALA A 89 -0.47 12.94 23.50
C ALA A 89 -1.11 12.09 24.60
N ARG A 90 -1.36 12.69 25.78
CA ARG A 90 -2.18 12.11 26.87
C ARG A 90 -1.80 10.67 27.28
N GLY A 91 -0.49 10.38 27.38
CA GLY A 91 -0.01 9.03 27.73
C GLY A 91 -0.11 7.99 26.60
N LYS A 92 -0.49 8.41 25.38
CA LYS A 92 -0.41 7.63 24.14
C LYS A 92 0.79 8.13 23.32
N TYR A 93 1.58 7.20 22.82
CA TYR A 93 2.53 7.38 21.73
C TYR A 93 1.98 6.66 20.50
N THR A 94 2.05 7.31 19.34
CA THR A 94 1.60 6.73 18.07
C THR A 94 2.60 7.06 16.96
N GLU A 95 2.99 6.05 16.20
CA GLU A 95 3.69 6.16 14.91
C GLU A 95 2.80 5.61 13.81
N TYR A 96 2.35 6.49 12.91
CA TYR A 96 1.70 6.13 11.66
C TYR A 96 2.71 6.20 10.51
N HIS A 97 2.73 5.19 9.66
CA HIS A 97 3.53 5.09 8.46
C HIS A 97 2.63 4.70 7.29
N GLU A 98 2.65 5.47 6.22
CA GLU A 98 1.91 5.22 4.98
C GLU A 98 2.89 5.14 3.80
N GLN A 99 2.71 4.15 2.94
CA GLN A 99 3.46 3.99 1.70
C GLN A 99 2.51 3.84 0.52
N ASN A 100 2.72 4.63 -0.53
CA ASN A 100 2.04 4.46 -1.80
C ASN A 100 3.06 3.97 -2.84
N TYR A 101 2.71 2.94 -3.59
CA TYR A 101 3.50 2.42 -4.70
C TYR A 101 2.73 2.53 -6.00
N TRP A 102 3.39 2.93 -7.07
CA TRP A 102 2.91 2.83 -8.45
C TRP A 102 3.66 1.69 -9.11
N VAL A 103 2.95 0.71 -9.64
CA VAL A 103 3.53 -0.57 -10.02
C VAL A 103 3.07 -1.07 -11.38
N LEU A 104 3.96 -1.81 -12.04
CA LEU A 104 3.68 -2.62 -13.21
C LEU A 104 3.56 -4.09 -12.76
N ARG A 105 2.46 -4.77 -13.06
CA ARG A 105 2.33 -6.22 -12.85
C ARG A 105 2.96 -7.01 -14.00
N THR A 106 3.27 -8.28 -13.75
CA THR A 106 3.79 -9.22 -14.77
C THR A 106 2.86 -9.44 -15.97
N ASP A 107 1.56 -9.22 -15.81
CA ASP A 107 0.56 -9.21 -16.90
C ASP A 107 0.53 -7.91 -17.73
N GLY A 108 1.32 -6.91 -17.35
CA GLY A 108 1.37 -5.60 -18.01
C GLY A 108 0.35 -4.58 -17.52
N SER A 109 -0.50 -4.92 -16.54
CA SER A 109 -1.44 -3.98 -15.96
C SER A 109 -0.78 -3.01 -14.97
N LEU A 110 -1.31 -1.79 -14.88
CA LEU A 110 -0.78 -0.70 -14.06
C LEU A 110 -1.65 -0.53 -12.81
N TRP A 111 -1.03 -0.61 -11.64
CA TRP A 111 -1.72 -0.57 -10.36
C TRP A 111 -1.08 0.44 -9.42
N THR A 112 -1.85 0.88 -8.42
CA THR A 112 -1.32 1.54 -7.23
C THR A 112 -1.60 0.68 -6.00
N ILE A 113 -0.59 0.53 -5.15
CA ILE A 113 -0.70 -0.12 -3.85
C ILE A 113 -0.67 0.97 -2.78
N TRP A 114 -1.60 0.92 -1.83
CA TRP A 114 -1.62 1.76 -0.63
C TRP A 114 -1.45 0.85 0.59
N CYS A 115 -0.39 1.10 1.35
CA CYS A 115 -0.06 0.42 2.60
C CYS A 115 -0.07 1.44 3.73
N TRP A 116 -0.59 1.08 4.90
CA TRP A 116 -0.32 1.83 6.12
C TRP A 116 -0.15 0.92 7.33
N GLU A 117 0.57 1.43 8.32
CA GLU A 117 0.83 0.80 9.61
C GLU A 117 0.69 1.87 10.71
N GLU A 118 -0.13 1.65 11.74
CA GLU A 118 -0.14 2.45 12.98
C GLU A 118 0.36 1.59 14.14
N PHE A 119 1.53 1.93 14.66
CA PHE A 119 1.98 1.47 15.96
C PHE A 119 1.47 2.43 17.04
N THR A 120 0.90 1.88 18.11
CA THR A 120 0.56 2.62 19.32
C THR A 120 1.19 1.96 20.54
N ARG A 121 1.72 2.78 21.45
CA ARG A 121 2.15 2.42 22.80
C ARG A 121 1.47 3.31 23.84
N TRP A 122 0.96 2.71 24.91
CA TRP A 122 0.38 3.42 26.05
C TRP A 122 1.35 3.45 27.25
N THR A 123 1.09 4.31 28.24
CA THR A 123 1.92 4.46 29.46
C THR A 123 1.96 3.23 30.36
N ASP A 124 0.97 2.34 30.26
CA ASP A 124 0.95 1.03 30.92
C ASP A 124 1.84 -0.02 30.22
N SER A 125 2.57 0.39 29.18
CA SER A 125 3.37 -0.46 28.28
C SER A 125 2.56 -1.39 27.38
N THR A 126 1.23 -1.27 27.34
CA THR A 126 0.41 -1.92 26.30
C THR A 126 0.85 -1.40 24.92
N THR A 127 0.84 -2.29 23.92
CA THR A 127 1.11 -1.95 22.52
C THR A 127 0.05 -2.52 21.59
N ARG A 128 -0.14 -1.85 20.45
CA ARG A 128 -0.99 -2.29 19.33
C ARG A 128 -0.29 -1.95 18.03
N LEU A 129 -0.35 -2.86 17.07
CA LEU A 129 0.01 -2.61 15.69
C LEU A 129 -1.23 -2.86 14.84
N GLU A 130 -1.60 -1.88 14.04
CA GLU A 130 -2.65 -1.97 13.03
C GLU A 130 -2.01 -1.81 11.66
N THR A 131 -2.41 -2.60 10.67
CA THR A 131 -1.87 -2.50 9.30
C THR A 131 -2.96 -2.79 8.28
N ASP A 132 -2.97 -2.09 7.16
CA ASP A 132 -3.75 -2.47 5.97
C ASP A 132 -2.92 -2.30 4.70
N ARG A 133 -3.29 -3.05 3.67
CA ARG A 133 -2.67 -3.05 2.34
C ARG A 133 -3.76 -3.28 1.30
N THR A 134 -3.92 -2.34 0.38
CA THR A 134 -4.90 -2.44 -0.72
C THR A 134 -4.22 -2.14 -2.04
N ALA A 135 -4.67 -2.78 -3.12
CA ALA A 135 -4.24 -2.48 -4.49
C ALA A 135 -5.45 -2.13 -5.36
N LYS A 136 -5.29 -1.15 -6.26
CA LYS A 136 -6.31 -0.70 -7.22
C LYS A 136 -5.66 -0.42 -8.57
N GLU A 137 -6.42 -0.53 -9.67
CA GLU A 137 -5.91 -0.13 -10.99
C GLU A 137 -5.58 1.38 -11.00
N MET A 138 -4.53 1.76 -11.72
CA MET A 138 -4.04 3.13 -11.81
C MET A 138 -5.00 4.02 -12.62
N THR A 139 -5.58 5.04 -11.98
CA THR A 139 -6.42 6.07 -12.62
C THR A 139 -5.57 7.17 -13.29
N GLU A 140 -6.18 8.04 -14.08
CA GLU A 140 -5.50 9.18 -14.73
C GLU A 140 -4.74 10.06 -13.73
N ASP A 141 -5.35 10.41 -12.60
CA ASP A 141 -4.71 11.22 -11.54
C ASP A 141 -3.44 10.54 -11.01
N LYS A 142 -3.48 9.21 -10.86
CA LYS A 142 -2.33 8.42 -10.40
C LYS A 142 -1.24 8.35 -11.48
N VAL A 143 -1.58 8.30 -12.76
CA VAL A 143 -0.60 8.44 -13.86
C VAL A 143 0.04 9.84 -13.87
N VAL A 144 -0.79 10.87 -13.74
CA VAL A 144 -0.40 12.29 -13.75
C VAL A 144 0.51 12.65 -12.57
N ARG A 145 0.35 12.02 -11.38
CA ARG A 145 1.25 12.24 -10.22
C ARG A 145 2.73 12.03 -10.54
N LEU A 146 3.09 11.17 -11.50
CA LEU A 146 4.48 10.93 -11.90
C LEU A 146 5.08 12.08 -12.73
N ASP A 147 4.29 13.05 -13.20
CA ASP A 147 4.80 14.23 -13.90
C ASP A 147 5.28 15.37 -12.96
N PHE A 148 5.20 15.13 -11.65
CA PHE A 148 5.58 16.06 -10.58
C PHE A 148 6.78 15.51 -9.81
N ALA A 149 7.69 16.39 -9.41
CA ALA A 149 8.72 16.04 -8.46
C ALA A 149 8.09 15.80 -7.09
N ASP A 150 8.72 14.93 -6.31
CA ASP A 150 8.30 14.69 -4.94
C ASP A 150 8.62 15.88 -4.04
N ARG A 151 7.69 16.20 -3.14
CA ARG A 151 7.85 17.29 -2.19
C ARG A 151 8.14 16.71 -0.82
N SER A 152 9.43 16.64 -0.47
CA SER A 152 9.80 16.44 0.92
C SER A 152 9.14 17.51 1.79
N MET A 153 8.37 17.05 2.76
CA MET A 153 7.75 17.83 3.82
C MET A 153 8.34 17.36 5.14
N GLU A 154 8.64 18.30 6.03
CA GLU A 154 9.02 18.01 7.40
C GLU A 154 8.47 19.11 8.31
N GLN A 155 7.70 18.74 9.33
CA GLN A 155 7.05 19.67 10.26
C GLN A 155 7.02 19.11 11.69
N GLY A 156 7.38 19.94 12.67
CA GLY A 156 7.42 19.54 14.09
C GLY A 156 8.72 18.85 14.50
N THR A 157 8.74 18.28 15.71
CA THR A 157 9.95 17.73 16.35
C THR A 157 9.69 16.32 16.91
N HIS A 158 10.60 15.37 16.63
CA HIS A 158 10.53 14.02 17.20
C HIS A 158 10.50 14.06 18.73
N GLY A 159 9.82 13.10 19.36
CA GLY A 159 9.73 13.01 20.82
C GLY A 159 8.83 14.05 21.50
N ARG A 160 8.24 15.02 20.78
CA ARG A 160 7.42 16.09 21.38
C ARG A 160 6.27 16.56 20.48
N GLY A 161 5.05 16.37 20.95
CA GLY A 161 3.84 16.81 20.24
C GLY A 161 3.61 15.96 19.00
N THR A 162 3.35 16.59 17.85
CA THR A 162 3.19 15.90 16.57
C THR A 162 4.33 16.27 15.62
N LYS A 163 4.89 15.24 14.97
CA LYS A 163 5.96 15.31 13.99
C LYS A 163 5.48 14.63 12.71
N ILE A 164 5.55 15.34 11.59
CA ILE A 164 5.08 14.88 10.27
C ILE A 164 6.26 14.97 9.29
N TRP A 165 6.50 13.91 8.52
CA TRP A 165 7.51 13.94 7.47
C TRP A 165 7.18 12.98 6.31
N GLY A 166 7.87 13.13 5.17
CA GLY A 166 7.72 12.29 3.99
C GLY A 166 7.54 13.09 2.71
N ASP A 167 7.07 12.44 1.65
CA ASP A 167 7.08 12.96 0.27
C ASP A 167 5.78 12.66 -0.52
N ARG A 168 4.72 12.25 0.17
CA ARG A 168 3.39 11.89 -0.38
C ARG A 168 2.84 12.90 -1.37
N GLU A 169 2.85 14.18 -0.98
CA GLU A 169 2.20 15.25 -1.74
C GLU A 169 3.04 15.66 -2.98
N PRO A 170 2.40 15.90 -4.14
CA PRO A 170 3.12 16.36 -5.33
C PRO A 170 3.78 17.73 -5.09
N GLY A 171 5.02 17.85 -5.55
CA GLY A 171 5.76 19.10 -5.60
C GLY A 171 5.53 19.86 -6.90
N ARG A 172 6.59 20.50 -7.42
CA ARG A 172 6.51 21.20 -8.71
C ARG A 172 6.37 20.20 -9.85
N ARG A 173 5.60 20.56 -10.87
CA ARG A 173 5.57 19.84 -12.15
C ARG A 173 6.96 19.86 -12.80
N ILE A 174 7.42 18.71 -13.28
CA ILE A 174 8.75 18.54 -13.92
C ILE A 174 8.67 18.09 -15.38
N HIS A 175 7.47 17.78 -15.90
CA HIS A 175 7.29 17.34 -17.28
C HIS A 175 6.32 18.24 -18.07
N HIS A 176 6.48 18.24 -19.39
CA HIS A 176 5.80 19.16 -20.31
C HIS A 176 4.47 18.63 -20.87
N ALA A 177 4.21 17.33 -20.74
CA ALA A 177 2.99 16.66 -21.18
C ALA A 177 2.57 15.58 -20.17
N LYS A 178 1.27 15.26 -20.12
CA LYS A 178 0.70 14.24 -19.21
C LYS A 178 1.24 12.83 -19.52
N GLY A 179 1.62 12.08 -18.50
CA GLY A 179 2.06 10.68 -18.60
C GLY A 179 3.51 10.48 -19.07
N VAL A 180 4.29 11.55 -19.16
CA VAL A 180 5.73 11.47 -19.48
C VAL A 180 6.50 10.79 -18.36
N GLY A 181 6.10 11.01 -17.09
CA GLY A 181 6.74 10.42 -15.92
C GLY A 181 6.58 8.91 -15.90
N LEU A 182 5.35 8.43 -16.08
CA LEU A 182 5.07 7.00 -16.26
C LEU A 182 5.84 6.42 -17.46
N SER A 183 5.87 7.11 -18.59
CA SER A 183 6.64 6.67 -19.76
C SER A 183 8.14 6.52 -19.48
N LYS A 184 8.71 7.37 -18.63
CA LYS A 184 10.12 7.26 -18.20
C LYS A 184 10.33 6.11 -17.23
N ALA A 185 9.48 5.97 -16.21
CA ALA A 185 9.58 4.87 -15.24
C ALA A 185 9.40 3.49 -15.89
N LEU A 186 8.56 3.39 -16.92
CA LEU A 186 8.45 2.18 -17.74
C LEU A 186 9.70 1.92 -18.59
N LYS A 187 10.35 2.96 -19.14
CA LYS A 187 11.62 2.81 -19.89
C LYS A 187 12.77 2.35 -19.01
N SER A 188 12.88 2.84 -17.77
CA SER A 188 13.97 2.42 -16.87
C SER A 188 13.95 0.92 -16.54
N LEU A 189 12.80 0.24 -16.62
CA LEU A 189 12.73 -1.23 -16.51
C LEU A 189 13.31 -1.97 -17.72
N LEU A 190 13.50 -1.31 -18.87
CA LEU A 190 14.14 -1.89 -20.05
C LEU A 190 15.67 -1.76 -20.04
N GLY A 191 16.25 -1.12 -19.02
CA GLY A 191 17.69 -0.86 -18.96
C GLY A 191 18.20 0.20 -19.96
N THR A 192 17.31 1.10 -20.42
CA THR A 192 17.61 2.21 -21.34
C THR A 192 17.52 3.58 -20.67
#